data_AF-T0SLU1-F1
#
_entry.id   AF-T0SLU1-F1
#
_cell.length_a   1.000
_cell.length_b   1.000
_cell.length_c   1.000
_cell.angle_alpha   90.00
_cell.angle_beta   90.00
_cell.angle_gamma   90.00
#
_symmetry.space_group_name_H-M   'P 1'
#
loop_
_entity.id
_entity.type
_entity.pdbx_description
1 polymer ?
#
loop_
_entity_poly.entity_id
_entity_poly.type
_entity_poly.pdbx_seq_one_letter_code
_entity_poly.pdbx_strand_id
1 'polypeptide(L)' 'MNWSLSNGPGRSHLERAKLYSAFEGREVNIKLCYLCSINLFVAGERKFLTENKKLNVELKQQYAGSDFDF' A
#
# COMPACT_ATOMS: atom_id res chain seq x y z
N MET A 1 11.72 16.05 12.56
CA MET A 1 10.77 14.91 12.61
C MET A 1 11.46 13.76 13.30
N ASN A 2 10.90 13.25 14.39
CA ASN A 2 11.55 12.24 15.22
C ASN A 2 11.20 10.85 14.68
N TRP A 3 12.19 10.13 14.14
CA TRP A 3 12.01 8.82 13.50
C TRP A 3 11.34 7.80 14.42
N SER A 4 11.55 7.92 15.74
CA SER A 4 10.94 7.09 16.78
C SER A 4 9.45 7.35 17.00
N LEU A 5 8.97 8.57 16.77
CA LEU A 5 7.53 8.91 16.80
C LEU A 5 6.83 8.46 15.52
N SER A 6 7.54 8.52 14.38
CA SER A 6 7.02 8.03 13.10
C SER A 6 7.11 6.50 12.92
N ASN A 7 7.86 5.78 13.76
CA ASN A 7 8.04 4.34 13.60
C ASN A 7 7.80 3.51 14.88
N GLY A 8 7.55 4.14 16.03
CA GLY A 8 7.28 3.48 17.31
C GLY A 8 8.47 2.67 17.86
N PRO A 9 8.76 2.71 19.18
CA PRO A 9 9.78 1.85 19.74
C PRO A 9 9.27 0.39 19.76
N GLY A 10 9.79 -0.46 18.86
CA GLY A 10 9.76 -1.92 18.98
C GLY A 10 8.82 -2.72 18.08
N ARG A 11 8.01 -2.10 17.21
CA ARG A 11 7.00 -2.81 16.39
C ARG A 11 6.77 -2.22 14.99
N SER A 12 7.83 -1.95 14.24
CA SER A 12 7.70 -1.72 12.79
C SER A 12 7.40 -3.06 12.09
N HIS A 13 6.31 -3.72 12.47
CA HIS A 13 5.84 -4.92 11.78
C HIS A 13 5.12 -4.49 10.50
N LEU A 14 5.43 -5.19 9.42
CA LEU A 14 4.71 -5.04 8.17
C LEU A 14 3.36 -5.75 8.32
N GLU A 15 2.30 -4.96 8.33
CA GLU A 15 0.91 -5.44 8.35
C GLU A 15 0.47 -5.77 6.92
N ARG A 16 -0.26 -6.88 6.75
CA ARG A 16 -0.89 -7.19 5.48
C ARG A 16 -2.11 -6.29 5.30
N ALA A 17 -2.10 -5.48 4.26
CA ALA A 17 -3.22 -4.65 3.87
C ALA A 17 -3.75 -5.11 2.51
N LYS A 18 -5.08 -5.09 2.38
CA LYS A 18 -5.77 -5.37 1.12
C LYS A 18 -6.13 -4.04 0.49
N LEU A 19 -5.77 -3.89 -0.78
CA LEU A 19 -6.24 -2.84 -1.65
C LEU A 19 -7.24 -3.46 -2.63
N TYR A 20 -8.48 -3.03 -2.58
CA TYR A 20 -9.42 -3.23 -3.67
C TYR A 20 -9.08 -2.19 -4.74
N SER A 21 -8.45 -2.62 -5.83
CA SER A 21 -8.29 -1.74 -6.98
C SER A 21 -9.69 -1.44 -7.52
N ALA A 22 -10.29 -0.34 -7.05
CA ALA A 22 -11.62 0.11 -7.47
C ALA A 22 -11.70 0.35 -8.99
N PHE A 23 -10.55 0.44 -9.66
CA PHE A 23 -10.46 0.61 -11.11
C PHE A 23 -10.50 -0.70 -11.91
N GLU A 24 -10.19 -1.85 -11.31
CA GLU A 24 -10.09 -3.12 -12.04
C GLU A 24 -10.91 -4.26 -11.41
N GLY A 25 -11.59 -4.01 -10.28
CA GLY A 25 -12.37 -5.03 -9.58
C GLY A 25 -11.53 -6.15 -8.98
N ARG A 26 -10.23 -5.89 -8.73
CA ARG A 26 -9.25 -6.87 -8.26
C ARG A 26 -8.76 -6.54 -6.85
N GLU A 27 -8.53 -7.57 -6.04
CA GLU A 27 -7.97 -7.47 -4.69
C GLU A 27 -6.45 -7.68 -4.73
N VAL A 28 -5.71 -6.72 -4.19
CA VAL A 28 -4.25 -6.71 -4.14
C VAL A 28 -3.80 -6.78 -2.68
N ASN A 29 -2.95 -7.76 -2.38
CA ASN A 29 -2.36 -7.92 -1.05
C ASN A 29 -1.00 -7.23 -0.99
N ILE A 30 -0.88 -6.18 -0.18
CA ILE A 30 0.37 -5.45 0.04
C ILE A 30 0.81 -5.54 1.50
N LYS A 31 2.09 -5.33 1.74
CA LYS A 31 2.65 -5.23 3.09
C LYS A 31 2.96 -3.77 3.37
N LEU A 32 2.33 -3.23 4.41
CA LEU A 32 2.45 -1.83 4.79
C LEU A 32 3.02 -1.71 6.20
N CYS A 33 3.71 -0.61 6.48
CA CYS A 33 4.01 -0.26 7.86
C CYS A 33 2.71 -0.08 8.66
N TYR A 34 2.72 -0.32 9.97
CA TYR A 34 1.53 -0.17 10.82
C TYR A 34 0.83 1.21 10.67
N LEU A 35 1.60 2.30 10.64
CA LEU A 35 1.02 3.63 10.42
C LEU A 35 0.44 3.80 9.01
N CYS A 36 1.07 3.15 8.03
CA CYS A 36 0.65 3.18 6.63
C CYS A 36 -0.66 2.41 6.44
N SER A 37 -0.86 1.29 7.16
CA SER A 37 -2.11 0.53 7.12
C SER A 37 -3.25 1.30 7.81
N ILE A 38 -2.97 1.99 8.92
CA ILE A 38 -3.94 2.92 9.53
C ILE A 38 -4.28 4.05 8.56
N ASN A 39 -3.28 4.68 7.95
CA ASN A 39 -3.51 5.77 7.02
C ASN A 39 -4.33 5.31 5.81
N LEU A 40 -4.05 4.12 5.28
CA LEU A 40 -4.85 3.52 4.21
C LEU A 40 -6.31 3.34 4.64
N PHE A 41 -6.55 2.79 5.84
CA PHE A 41 -7.89 2.57 6.36
C PHE A 41 -8.66 3.89 6.57
N VAL A 42 -8.00 4.91 7.12
CA VAL A 42 -8.63 6.21 7.45
C VAL A 42 -8.83 7.08 6.20
N ALA A 43 -7.82 7.18 5.33
CA ALA A 43 -7.85 8.04 4.15
C ALA A 43 -8.62 7.42 2.98
N GLY A 44 -8.74 6.08 2.97
CA GLY A 44 -9.25 5.32 1.84
C GLY A 44 -8.23 5.18 0.71
N GLU A 45 -8.39 4.11 -0.07
CA GLU A 45 -7.42 3.65 -1.07
C GLU A 45 -7.07 4.71 -2.12
N ARG A 46 -8.09 5.38 -2.68
CA ARG A 46 -7.89 6.39 -3.73
C ARG A 46 -7.01 7.54 -3.24
N LYS A 47 -7.27 8.06 -2.04
CA LYS A 47 -6.50 9.16 -1.47
C LYS A 47 -5.10 8.69 -1.09
N PHE A 48 -5.01 7.53 -0.45
CA PHE A 48 -3.74 6.92 -0.08
C PHE A 48 -2.81 6.69 -1.28
N LEU A 49 -3.32 6.17 -2.41
CA LEU A 49 -2.54 5.95 -3.63
C LEU A 49 -2.19 7.26 -4.37
N THR A 50 -2.98 8.31 -4.19
CA THR A 50 -2.67 9.65 -4.72
C THR A 50 -1.52 10.29 -3.96
N GLU A 51 -1.49 10.11 -2.63
CA GLU A 51 -0.43 10.59 -1.75
C GLU A 51 0.86 9.74 -1.90
N ASN A 52 0.72 8.45 -2.16
CA ASN A 52 1.83 7.50 -2.32
C ASN A 52 2.07 7.13 -3.80
N LYS A 53 2.48 8.12 -4.61
CA LYS A 53 2.66 7.95 -6.06
C LYS A 53 3.60 6.81 -6.46
N LYS A 54 4.69 6.60 -5.70
CA LYS A 54 5.65 5.50 -5.98
C LYS A 54 4.98 4.13 -5.88
N LEU A 55 4.24 3.90 -4.79
CA LEU A 55 3.48 2.68 -4.57
C LEU A 55 2.45 2.47 -5.70
N ASN A 56 1.75 3.52 -6.11
CA ASN A 56 0.79 3.45 -7.21
C ASN A 56 1.45 3.06 -8.55
N VAL A 57 2.63 3.61 -8.85
CA VAL A 57 3.41 3.23 -10.05
C VAL A 57 3.90 1.79 -9.95
N GLU A 58 4.44 1.37 -8.81
CA GLU A 58 4.92 0.00 -8.58
C GLU A 58 3.80 -1.02 -8.72
N LEU A 59 2.62 -0.74 -8.15
CA LEU A 59 1.44 -1.58 -8.32
C LEU A 59 1.10 -1.70 -9.81
N LYS A 60 1.00 -0.59 -10.54
CA LYS A 60 0.73 -0.62 -11.99
C LYS A 60 1.79 -1.39 -12.78
N GLN A 61 3.07 -1.30 -12.41
CA GLN A 61 4.17 -1.98 -13.09
C GLN A 61 4.23 -3.48 -12.79
N GLN A 62 4.02 -3.89 -11.54
CA GLN A 62 3.96 -5.30 -11.15
C GLN A 62 2.84 -6.04 -11.91
N TYR A 63 1.73 -5.36 -12.16
CA TYR A 63 0.59 -5.96 -12.87
C TYR A 63 0.63 -5.79 -14.39
N ALA A 64 1.36 -4.80 -14.92
CA ALA A 64 1.62 -4.71 -16.36
C ALA A 64 2.52 -5.84 -16.88
N GLY A 65 3.28 -6.50 -16.01
CA GLY A 65 4.16 -7.63 -16.34
C GLY A 65 3.53 -9.02 -16.16
N SER A 66 2.33 -9.13 -15.57
CA SER A 66 1.72 -10.44 -15.24
C SER A 66 0.75 -10.98 -16.30
N ASP A 67 0.59 -10.30 -17.44
CA ASP A 67 -0.30 -10.72 -18.54
C ASP A 67 0.40 -11.58 -19.62
N PHE A 68 1.62 -12.07 -19.38
CA PHE A 68 2.27 -13.06 -20.23
C PHE A 68 2.95 -14.14 -19.38
N ASP A 69 2.26 -15.26 -19.18
CA ASP A 69 2.91 -16.57 -19.13
C ASP A 69 1.95 -17.58 -19.78
N PHE A 70 2.50 -18.27 -20.79
CA PHE A 70 1.88 -19.18 -21.76
C PHE A 70 1.69 -20.60 -21.21
#